data_AF-A0A8H7W7V9-F1
#
_entry.id   AF-A0A8H7W7V9-F1
#
_cell.length_a   1.000
_cell.length_b   1.000
_cell.length_c   1.000
_cell.angle_alpha   90.00
_cell.angle_beta   90.00
_cell.angle_gamma   90.00
#
_symmetry.space_group_name_H-M   'P 1'
#
loop_
_entity.id
_entity.type
_entity.pdbx_description
1 polymer ?
#
loop_
_entity_poly.entity_id
_entity_poly.type
_entity_poly.pdbx_seq_one_letter_code
_entity_poly.pdbx_strand_id
1 'polypeptide(L)'
;MKKAFFALASLAAALPFTLAVKNSTESFALLTKLPQCALTCLATSVANSTCAPTDTACVCSNVPLNAAISACVQSTCTIKQSLTTLNITHTLCEDPIRDKRTFYNILSNAFGVTSGVAVVLRFYSRWTSAQEFWYDDYSIVAVMVLGIPSSVMNVQGLTYNGLGLDIWRVGFRQITDFIHVFFAMELLYFSQIGAVKLSILFFYLRLFPGPNIRKWIWGTIIFNTIFTLLFILIGLFQCAPIRFYWKRWDNEHKGKCMDINALGWANAGISIALDIWMLALPMTQLVNLNLHWKKKLSVAAMFGVGAFVTIVSIVRLQSLVKFSNSINPTWDYIAIGYWSTIEINVGIICACMPSIRLLLLRFFPRFMGTTKDRSYVYSHNRSGGKIPGEGSGSGGSKAGSSGNGSTNRSRGGMTLSSKAPNDEEEVRTSTLELVTVGSRREVEGERGGNGGVGIGVEPDHERRVDQGNWV
;
A
#
# COMPACT_ATOMS: atom_id res chain seq x y z
N MET A 1 68.11 30.16 -7.23
CA MET A 1 66.69 29.82 -7.51
C MET A 1 66.44 29.13 -8.86
N LYS A 2 66.98 29.55 -10.02
CA LYS A 2 66.61 28.96 -11.34
C LYS A 2 66.87 27.45 -11.54
N LYS A 3 67.83 26.82 -10.85
CA LYS A 3 68.13 25.37 -11.00
C LYS A 3 67.12 24.42 -10.33
N ALA A 4 66.36 24.88 -9.31
CA ALA A 4 65.41 24.02 -8.61
C ALA A 4 64.12 23.74 -9.42
N PHE A 5 63.72 24.68 -10.27
CA PHE A 5 62.47 24.58 -11.03
C PHE A 5 62.50 23.48 -12.11
N PHE A 6 63.66 23.26 -12.73
CA PHE A 6 63.84 22.21 -13.75
C PHE A 6 63.77 20.78 -13.18
N ALA A 7 64.14 20.57 -11.91
CA ALA A 7 64.10 19.24 -11.27
C ALA A 7 62.68 18.79 -10.89
N LEU A 8 61.77 19.73 -10.63
CA LEU A 8 60.36 19.43 -10.35
C LEU A 8 59.56 19.14 -11.61
N ALA A 9 59.89 19.80 -12.74
CA ALA A 9 59.25 19.55 -14.03
C ALA A 9 59.47 18.11 -14.54
N SER A 10 60.65 17.52 -14.28
CA SER A 10 60.96 16.14 -14.71
C SER A 10 60.24 15.05 -13.89
N LEU A 11 59.93 15.27 -12.61
CA LEU A 11 59.16 14.28 -11.83
C LEU A 11 57.67 14.30 -12.17
N ALA A 12 57.11 15.46 -12.52
CA ALA A 12 55.69 15.58 -12.89
C ALA A 12 55.33 14.75 -14.16
N ALA A 13 56.28 14.57 -15.08
CA ALA A 13 56.06 13.81 -16.32
C ALA A 13 56.03 12.27 -16.11
N ALA A 14 56.56 11.75 -15.01
CA ALA A 14 56.64 10.31 -14.76
C ALA A 14 55.38 9.72 -14.08
N LEU A 15 54.64 10.55 -13.34
CA LEU A 15 53.47 10.12 -12.55
C LEU A 15 52.18 9.76 -13.34
N PRO A 16 51.82 10.39 -14.49
CA PRO A 16 50.61 9.99 -15.22
C PRO A 16 50.77 8.62 -15.92
N PHE A 17 51.97 8.28 -16.38
CA PHE A 17 52.23 7.02 -17.10
C PHE A 17 52.06 5.77 -16.23
N THR A 18 52.29 5.86 -14.92
CA THR A 18 52.09 4.72 -14.00
C THR A 18 50.63 4.42 -13.65
N LEU A 19 49.68 5.32 -13.98
CA LEU A 19 48.25 5.08 -13.76
C LEU A 19 47.58 4.46 -15.00
N ALA A 20 47.91 4.94 -16.21
CA ALA A 20 47.34 4.42 -17.46
C ALA A 20 47.63 2.93 -17.72
N VAL A 21 48.78 2.42 -17.23
CA VAL A 21 49.20 1.01 -17.44
C VAL A 21 48.54 0.02 -16.47
N LYS A 22 47.96 0.48 -15.35
CA LYS A 22 47.19 -0.40 -14.44
C LYS A 22 45.88 -0.85 -15.07
N ASN A 23 45.07 0.08 -15.58
CA ASN A 23 43.75 -0.26 -16.13
C ASN A 23 43.83 -1.27 -17.28
N SER A 24 44.81 -1.15 -18.17
CA SER A 24 44.93 -2.07 -19.32
C SER A 24 45.24 -3.50 -18.91
N THR A 25 46.15 -3.72 -17.96
CA THR A 25 46.49 -5.08 -17.49
C THR A 25 45.33 -5.76 -16.75
N GLU A 26 44.60 -5.02 -15.90
CA GLU A 26 43.42 -5.55 -15.21
C GLU A 26 42.24 -5.78 -16.18
N SER A 27 42.06 -4.92 -17.19
CA SER A 27 41.04 -5.08 -18.24
C SER A 27 41.27 -6.34 -19.09
N PHE A 28 42.51 -6.59 -19.54
CA PHE A 28 42.84 -7.83 -20.26
C PHE A 28 42.65 -9.09 -19.38
N ALA A 29 42.97 -9.00 -18.08
CA ALA A 29 42.72 -10.10 -17.12
C ALA A 29 41.23 -10.36 -16.84
N LEU A 30 40.36 -9.37 -17.08
CA LEU A 30 38.90 -9.53 -17.02
C LEU A 30 38.32 -10.05 -18.34
N LEU A 31 38.81 -9.59 -19.50
CA LEU A 31 38.41 -10.08 -20.81
C LEU A 31 38.67 -11.60 -20.97
N THR A 32 39.79 -12.10 -20.45
CA THR A 32 40.10 -13.55 -20.44
C THR A 32 39.20 -14.41 -19.55
N LYS A 33 38.30 -13.79 -18.75
CA LYS A 33 37.29 -14.49 -17.94
C LYS A 33 35.89 -14.48 -18.57
N LEU A 34 35.72 -13.85 -19.75
CA LEU A 34 34.47 -13.92 -20.49
C LEU A 34 34.21 -15.34 -21.02
N PRO A 35 32.95 -15.83 -20.98
CA PRO A 35 32.62 -17.13 -21.56
C PRO A 35 32.67 -17.08 -23.10
N GLN A 36 33.04 -18.20 -23.73
CA GLN A 36 33.27 -18.26 -25.19
C GLN A 36 32.08 -17.76 -26.02
N CYS A 37 30.83 -18.03 -25.60
CA CYS A 37 29.61 -17.56 -26.25
C CYS A 37 29.51 -16.01 -26.27
N ALA A 38 29.96 -15.35 -25.20
CA ALA A 38 29.99 -13.90 -25.10
C ALA A 38 31.14 -13.30 -25.92
N LEU A 39 32.30 -13.97 -25.97
CA LEU A 39 33.40 -13.59 -26.86
C LEU A 39 32.98 -13.65 -28.33
N THR A 40 32.23 -14.68 -28.76
CA THR A 40 31.69 -14.75 -30.13
C THR A 40 30.64 -13.67 -30.41
N CYS A 41 29.78 -13.33 -29.45
CA CYS A 41 28.81 -12.24 -29.58
C CYS A 41 29.48 -10.86 -29.62
N LEU A 42 30.51 -10.64 -28.80
CA LEU A 42 31.29 -9.41 -28.79
C LEU A 42 32.04 -9.25 -30.11
N ALA A 43 32.77 -10.27 -30.57
CA ALA A 43 33.54 -10.21 -31.81
C ALA A 43 32.68 -9.95 -33.05
N THR A 44 31.52 -10.63 -33.17
CA THR A 44 30.60 -10.44 -34.30
C THR A 44 29.90 -9.08 -34.27
N SER A 45 29.49 -8.60 -33.09
CA SER A 45 28.86 -7.29 -32.95
C SER A 45 29.85 -6.13 -33.19
N VAL A 46 31.08 -6.25 -32.67
CA VAL A 46 32.13 -5.24 -32.85
C VAL A 46 32.62 -5.18 -34.29
N ALA A 47 32.76 -6.32 -34.98
CA ALA A 47 33.12 -6.35 -36.41
C ALA A 47 32.08 -5.67 -37.32
N ASN A 48 30.82 -5.61 -36.89
CA ASN A 48 29.74 -4.88 -37.55
C ASN A 48 29.58 -3.44 -37.04
N SER A 49 30.53 -2.92 -36.25
CA SER A 49 30.47 -1.61 -35.60
C SER A 49 31.59 -0.67 -36.04
N THR A 50 31.50 0.60 -35.64
CA THR A 50 32.56 1.60 -35.80
C THR A 50 33.64 1.55 -34.71
N CYS A 51 33.50 0.72 -33.68
CA CYS A 51 34.45 0.62 -32.58
C CYS A 51 35.59 -0.37 -32.90
N ALA A 52 36.82 0.00 -32.56
CA ALA A 52 37.94 -0.95 -32.58
C ALA A 52 37.81 -1.97 -31.43
N PRO A 53 38.22 -3.24 -31.59
CA PRO A 53 38.07 -4.27 -30.56
C PRO A 53 38.93 -4.05 -29.29
N THR A 54 39.87 -3.10 -29.33
CA THR A 54 40.67 -2.64 -28.17
C THR A 54 40.20 -1.30 -27.61
N ASP A 55 39.22 -0.65 -28.23
CA ASP A 55 38.66 0.63 -27.76
C ASP A 55 37.50 0.38 -26.80
N THR A 56 37.83 0.15 -25.53
CA THR A 56 36.85 -0.06 -24.47
C THR A 56 35.94 1.15 -24.27
N ALA A 57 36.42 2.38 -24.50
CA ALA A 57 35.62 3.60 -24.35
C ALA A 57 34.52 3.69 -25.42
N CYS A 58 34.84 3.37 -26.68
CA CYS A 58 33.85 3.27 -27.74
C CYS A 58 32.85 2.14 -27.46
N VAL A 59 33.32 0.93 -27.11
CA VAL A 59 32.42 -0.21 -26.82
C VAL A 59 31.47 0.10 -25.67
N CYS A 60 31.96 0.65 -24.55
CA CYS A 60 31.12 0.98 -23.39
C CYS A 60 30.11 2.11 -23.65
N SER A 61 30.46 3.11 -24.46
CA SER A 61 29.56 4.25 -24.76
C SER A 61 28.56 4.00 -25.91
N ASN A 62 28.81 3.00 -26.76
CA ASN A 62 28.00 2.75 -27.95
C ASN A 62 26.72 1.95 -27.62
N VAL A 63 25.62 2.68 -27.38
CA VAL A 63 24.29 2.13 -27.02
C VAL A 63 23.76 1.07 -28.01
N PRO A 64 23.70 1.28 -29.34
CA PRO A 64 23.18 0.25 -30.25
C PRO A 64 24.10 -0.97 -30.35
N LEU A 65 25.42 -0.81 -30.22
CA LEU A 65 26.36 -1.95 -30.12
C LEU A 65 26.07 -2.78 -28.86
N ASN A 66 25.91 -2.14 -27.69
CA ASN A 66 25.60 -2.85 -26.45
C ASN A 66 24.22 -3.52 -26.48
N ALA A 67 23.23 -2.92 -27.15
CA ALA A 67 21.95 -3.56 -27.42
C ALA A 67 22.13 -4.85 -28.24
N ALA A 68 22.88 -4.81 -29.36
CA ALA A 68 23.15 -5.98 -30.20
C ALA A 68 23.92 -7.08 -29.45
N ILE A 69 24.97 -6.72 -28.71
CA ILE A 69 25.73 -7.66 -27.86
C ILE A 69 24.79 -8.32 -26.84
N SER A 70 23.95 -7.54 -26.15
CA SER A 70 23.04 -8.07 -25.13
C SER A 70 22.01 -9.05 -25.72
N ALA A 71 21.46 -8.77 -26.90
CA ALA A 71 20.52 -9.65 -27.59
C ALA A 71 21.18 -10.97 -28.06
N CYS A 72 22.42 -10.90 -28.57
CA CYS A 72 23.20 -12.08 -28.93
C CYS A 72 23.53 -12.93 -27.69
N VAL A 73 23.98 -12.30 -26.60
CA VAL A 73 24.31 -13.00 -25.34
C VAL A 73 23.06 -13.64 -24.72
N GLN A 74 21.92 -12.96 -24.70
CA GLN A 74 20.66 -13.52 -24.19
C GLN A 74 20.13 -14.71 -25.00
N SER A 75 20.46 -14.81 -26.30
CA SER A 75 20.04 -15.91 -27.18
C SER A 75 21.06 -17.05 -27.31
N THR A 76 22.35 -16.78 -27.04
CA THR A 76 23.46 -17.73 -27.30
C THR A 76 24.14 -18.26 -26.03
N CYS A 77 24.12 -17.51 -24.92
CA CYS A 77 24.74 -17.91 -23.66
C CYS A 77 23.71 -18.49 -22.66
N THR A 78 24.18 -19.39 -21.79
CA THR A 78 23.40 -19.77 -20.59
C THR A 78 23.25 -18.58 -19.64
N ILE A 79 22.21 -18.58 -18.79
CA ILE A 79 21.96 -17.49 -17.82
C ILE A 79 23.20 -17.16 -16.98
N LYS A 80 23.89 -18.18 -16.46
CA LYS A 80 25.09 -18.00 -15.63
C LYS A 80 26.24 -17.34 -16.41
N GLN A 81 26.39 -17.67 -17.69
CA GLN A 81 27.34 -17.01 -18.59
C GLN A 81 26.93 -15.56 -18.92
N SER A 82 25.64 -15.30 -19.16
CA SER A 82 25.11 -13.96 -19.43
C SER A 82 25.25 -13.02 -18.24
N LEU A 83 24.96 -13.48 -17.02
CA LEU A 83 25.18 -12.72 -15.78
C LEU A 83 26.67 -12.48 -15.52
N THR A 84 27.53 -13.48 -15.77
CA THR A 84 29.00 -13.31 -15.67
C THR A 84 29.51 -12.27 -16.66
N THR A 85 28.97 -12.28 -17.89
CA THR A 85 29.29 -11.32 -18.95
C THR A 85 28.90 -9.91 -18.52
N LEU A 86 27.66 -9.69 -18.06
CA LEU A 86 27.20 -8.40 -17.55
C LEU A 86 28.08 -7.90 -16.39
N ASN A 87 28.45 -8.77 -15.44
CA ASN A 87 29.32 -8.40 -14.33
C ASN A 87 30.71 -7.96 -14.80
N ILE A 88 31.30 -8.67 -15.76
CA ILE A 88 32.60 -8.32 -16.35
C ILE A 88 32.50 -7.02 -17.15
N THR A 89 31.52 -6.88 -18.05
CA THR A 89 31.35 -5.66 -18.87
C THR A 89 31.10 -4.43 -18.02
N HIS A 90 30.19 -4.47 -17.03
CA HIS A 90 29.98 -3.37 -16.09
C HIS A 90 31.17 -3.13 -15.13
N THR A 91 32.20 -3.99 -15.12
CA THR A 91 33.47 -3.70 -14.43
C THR A 91 34.48 -3.07 -15.39
N LEU A 92 34.56 -3.56 -16.64
CA LEU A 92 35.39 -3.00 -17.70
C LEU A 92 35.00 -1.58 -18.10
N CYS A 93 33.71 -1.24 -18.01
CA CYS A 93 33.17 0.09 -18.29
C CYS A 93 33.22 1.04 -17.07
N GLU A 94 33.80 0.61 -15.94
CA GLU A 94 33.87 1.37 -14.67
C GLU A 94 32.49 1.87 -14.15
N ASP A 95 31.40 1.16 -14.49
CA ASP A 95 30.04 1.59 -14.14
C ASP A 95 29.83 1.67 -12.61
N PRO A 96 29.22 2.77 -12.11
CA PRO A 96 29.06 2.99 -10.68
C PRO A 96 28.15 1.93 -10.07
N ILE A 97 28.66 1.23 -9.04
CA ILE A 97 27.92 0.17 -8.34
C ILE A 97 26.67 0.77 -7.69
N ARG A 98 25.50 0.31 -8.13
CA ARG A 98 24.21 0.80 -7.68
C ARG A 98 23.75 0.02 -6.44
N ASP A 99 23.60 0.71 -5.32
CA ASP A 99 23.21 0.12 -4.04
C ASP A 99 22.10 0.93 -3.36
N LYS A 100 20.99 0.26 -3.01
CA LYS A 100 19.85 0.82 -2.27
C LYS A 100 19.59 0.10 -0.93
N ARG A 101 20.40 -0.89 -0.56
CA ARG A 101 20.20 -1.80 0.58
C ARG A 101 20.03 -1.06 1.90
N THR A 102 20.90 -0.09 2.18
CA THR A 102 20.88 0.70 3.42
C THR A 102 19.60 1.50 3.59
N PHE A 103 19.12 2.16 2.52
CA PHE A 103 17.87 2.93 2.56
C PHE A 103 16.65 2.02 2.79
N TYR A 104 16.60 0.87 2.13
CA TYR A 104 15.54 -0.12 2.34
C TYR A 104 15.51 -0.69 3.76
N ASN A 105 16.67 -1.04 4.32
CA ASN A 105 16.79 -1.50 5.70
C ASN A 105 16.35 -0.42 6.71
N ILE A 106 16.74 0.84 6.51
CA ILE A 106 16.31 1.96 7.36
C ILE A 106 14.80 2.13 7.29
N LEU A 107 14.22 2.15 6.08
CA LEU A 107 12.78 2.30 5.88
C LEU A 107 11.99 1.15 6.53
N SER A 108 12.38 -0.10 6.29
CA SER A 108 11.69 -1.28 6.83
C SER A 108 11.73 -1.33 8.36
N ASN A 109 12.91 -1.08 8.96
CA ASN A 109 13.05 -1.04 10.41
C ASN A 109 12.29 0.15 11.04
N ALA A 110 12.34 1.34 10.45
CA ALA A 110 11.64 2.52 10.97
C ALA A 110 10.12 2.34 10.95
N PHE A 111 9.55 1.84 9.85
CA PHE A 111 8.11 1.55 9.76
C PHE A 111 7.69 0.40 10.69
N GLY A 112 8.49 -0.67 10.79
CA GLY A 112 8.22 -1.81 11.69
C GLY A 112 8.28 -1.45 13.18
N VAL A 113 9.23 -0.61 13.59
CA VAL A 113 9.27 -0.08 14.96
C VAL A 113 8.07 0.85 15.23
N THR A 114 7.73 1.72 14.28
CA THR A 114 6.60 2.65 14.42
C THR A 114 5.25 1.92 14.53
N SER A 115 5.03 0.89 13.72
CA SER A 115 3.82 0.07 13.78
C SER A 115 3.77 -0.79 15.05
N GLY A 116 4.90 -1.37 15.48
CA GLY A 116 5.02 -2.07 16.76
C GLY A 116 4.69 -1.18 17.97
N VAL A 117 5.21 0.06 18.00
CA VAL A 117 4.87 1.05 19.04
C VAL A 117 3.38 1.42 18.99
N ALA A 118 2.78 1.57 17.81
CA ALA A 118 1.34 1.82 17.68
C ALA A 118 0.49 0.66 18.25
N VAL A 119 0.92 -0.59 18.09
CA VAL A 119 0.26 -1.77 18.68
C VAL A 119 0.45 -1.80 20.20
N VAL A 120 1.65 -1.52 20.73
CA VAL A 120 1.88 -1.42 22.19
C VAL A 120 1.01 -0.33 22.81
N LEU A 121 0.91 0.84 22.18
CA LEU A 121 0.01 1.92 22.60
C LEU A 121 -1.48 1.52 22.52
N ARG A 122 -1.88 0.68 21.56
CA ARG A 122 -3.24 0.11 21.48
C ARG A 122 -3.53 -0.74 22.73
N PHE A 123 -2.66 -1.69 23.06
CA PHE A 123 -2.85 -2.57 24.21
C PHE A 123 -2.80 -1.83 25.54
N TYR A 124 -1.86 -0.90 25.72
CA TYR A 124 -1.81 -0.04 26.90
C TYR A 124 -3.06 0.83 27.04
N SER A 125 -3.63 1.34 25.94
CA SER A 125 -4.91 2.07 25.95
C SER A 125 -6.11 1.19 26.33
N ARG A 126 -6.19 -0.06 25.81
CA ARG A 126 -7.22 -1.03 26.22
C ARG A 126 -7.17 -1.31 27.72
N TRP A 127 -5.97 -1.64 28.23
CA TRP A 127 -5.70 -1.95 29.62
C TRP A 127 -6.06 -0.78 30.56
N THR A 128 -5.53 0.41 30.30
CA THR A 128 -5.81 1.62 31.12
C THR A 128 -7.25 2.12 31.01
N SER A 129 -8.00 1.70 30.00
CA SER A 129 -9.43 2.00 29.84
C SER A 129 -10.36 0.89 30.35
N ALA A 130 -9.82 -0.20 30.92
CA ALA A 130 -10.56 -1.41 31.30
C ALA A 130 -11.49 -1.95 30.19
N GLN A 131 -11.05 -1.86 28.93
CA GLN A 131 -11.86 -2.30 27.79
C GLN A 131 -11.60 -3.77 27.45
N GLU A 132 -12.68 -4.52 27.30
CA GLU A 132 -12.65 -5.91 26.83
C GLU A 132 -11.90 -6.04 25.50
N PHE A 133 -11.04 -7.07 25.40
CA PHE A 133 -10.41 -7.45 24.14
C PHE A 133 -11.43 -8.08 23.19
N TRP A 134 -11.33 -7.76 21.92
CA TRP A 134 -12.28 -8.24 20.90
C TRP A 134 -11.53 -8.71 19.64
N TYR A 135 -12.26 -9.19 18.63
CA TYR A 135 -11.66 -9.75 17.40
C TYR A 135 -10.69 -8.79 16.68
N ASP A 136 -10.88 -7.48 16.83
CA ASP A 136 -9.98 -6.44 16.32
C ASP A 136 -8.61 -6.40 17.02
N ASP A 137 -8.55 -6.80 18.30
CA ASP A 137 -7.32 -6.86 19.09
C ASP A 137 -6.57 -8.19 18.87
N TYR A 138 -7.27 -9.33 18.70
CA TYR A 138 -6.63 -10.60 18.37
C TYR A 138 -6.03 -10.62 16.96
N SER A 139 -6.73 -10.03 15.98
CA SER A 139 -6.24 -9.96 14.59
C SER A 139 -4.99 -9.07 14.45
N ILE A 140 -4.86 -7.97 15.20
CA ILE A 140 -3.65 -7.15 15.13
C ILE A 140 -2.43 -7.85 15.79
N VAL A 141 -2.64 -8.73 16.77
CA VAL A 141 -1.58 -9.61 17.29
C VAL A 141 -1.13 -10.62 16.23
N ALA A 142 -2.07 -11.23 15.49
CA ALA A 142 -1.72 -12.12 14.38
C ALA A 142 -0.89 -11.40 13.30
N VAL A 143 -1.22 -10.14 12.98
CA VAL A 143 -0.39 -9.32 12.08
C VAL A 143 1.03 -9.12 12.62
N MET A 144 1.22 -8.87 13.92
CA MET A 144 2.55 -8.72 14.51
C MET A 144 3.35 -10.04 14.54
N VAL A 145 2.69 -11.17 14.81
CA VAL A 145 3.30 -12.51 14.79
C VAL A 145 3.81 -12.88 13.39
N LEU A 146 3.10 -12.46 12.33
CA LEU A 146 3.56 -12.59 10.94
C LEU A 146 4.60 -11.51 10.56
N GLY A 147 4.46 -10.31 11.12
CA GLY A 147 5.27 -9.14 10.80
C GLY A 147 6.70 -9.19 11.32
N ILE A 148 6.93 -9.74 12.50
CA ILE A 148 8.29 -9.84 13.07
C ILE A 148 9.20 -10.75 12.20
N PRO A 149 8.78 -11.97 11.80
CA PRO A 149 9.52 -12.76 10.80
C PRO A 149 9.70 -12.03 9.47
N SER A 150 8.65 -11.37 8.96
CA SER A 150 8.67 -10.58 7.72
C SER A 150 9.75 -9.49 7.76
N SER A 151 9.87 -8.71 8.85
CA SER A 151 10.94 -7.72 9.03
C SER A 151 12.34 -8.34 9.08
N VAL A 152 12.53 -9.48 9.77
CA VAL A 152 13.82 -10.18 9.81
C VAL A 152 14.22 -10.71 8.42
N MET A 153 13.26 -11.29 7.70
CA MET A 153 13.45 -11.86 6.37
C MET A 153 13.71 -10.79 5.29
N ASN A 154 13.14 -9.59 5.44
CA ASN A 154 13.52 -8.45 4.59
C ASN A 154 15.03 -8.15 4.71
N VAL A 155 15.55 -7.97 5.93
CA VAL A 155 16.95 -7.56 6.16
C VAL A 155 17.94 -8.70 5.91
N GLN A 156 17.77 -9.84 6.60
CA GLN A 156 18.73 -10.96 6.55
C GLN A 156 18.44 -11.97 5.42
N GLY A 157 17.26 -11.93 4.82
CA GLY A 157 16.89 -12.83 3.74
C GLY A 157 16.96 -12.17 2.35
N LEU A 158 16.25 -11.06 2.13
CA LEU A 158 16.24 -10.38 0.83
C LEU A 158 17.46 -9.47 0.64
N THR A 159 17.69 -8.52 1.55
CA THR A 159 18.71 -7.48 1.39
C THR A 159 20.14 -8.01 1.55
N TYR A 160 20.35 -9.01 2.41
CA TYR A 160 21.61 -9.76 2.49
C TYR A 160 21.94 -10.52 1.20
N ASN A 161 20.94 -11.14 0.56
CA ASN A 161 21.11 -11.88 -0.69
C ASN A 161 20.98 -11.02 -1.97
N GLY A 162 20.97 -9.69 -1.85
CA GLY A 162 21.15 -8.78 -2.99
C GLY A 162 19.94 -7.93 -3.41
N LEU A 163 18.83 -7.92 -2.67
CA LEU A 163 17.74 -6.96 -2.94
C LEU A 163 18.27 -5.51 -2.86
N GLY A 164 18.15 -4.75 -3.95
CA GLY A 164 18.71 -3.40 -4.07
C GLY A 164 20.15 -3.34 -4.59
N LEU A 165 20.67 -4.46 -5.11
CA LEU A 165 21.82 -4.53 -6.01
C LEU A 165 21.37 -5.02 -7.39
N ASP A 166 22.20 -4.75 -8.40
CA ASP A 166 22.06 -5.32 -9.73
C ASP A 166 22.34 -6.83 -9.75
N ILE A 167 21.50 -7.61 -10.43
CA ILE A 167 21.51 -9.09 -10.35
C ILE A 167 22.85 -9.72 -10.76
N TRP A 168 23.57 -9.13 -11.71
CA TRP A 168 24.89 -9.58 -12.14
C TRP A 168 26.00 -9.36 -11.08
N ARG A 169 25.77 -8.52 -10.07
CA ARG A 169 26.66 -8.37 -8.90
C ARG A 169 26.38 -9.39 -7.79
N VAL A 170 25.32 -10.21 -7.92
CA VAL A 170 24.89 -11.19 -6.90
C VAL A 170 25.39 -12.60 -7.25
N GLY A 171 25.93 -13.34 -6.27
CA GLY A 171 26.40 -14.70 -6.51
C GLY A 171 25.25 -15.69 -6.79
N PHE A 172 25.42 -16.65 -7.70
CA PHE A 172 24.37 -17.59 -8.13
C PHE A 172 23.65 -18.32 -6.99
N ARG A 173 24.36 -18.65 -5.90
CA ARG A 173 23.76 -19.21 -4.69
C ARG A 173 22.86 -18.19 -3.98
N GLN A 174 23.33 -16.95 -3.80
CA GLN A 174 22.53 -15.86 -3.22
C GLN A 174 21.31 -15.52 -4.09
N ILE A 175 21.38 -15.61 -5.43
CA ILE A 175 20.19 -15.47 -6.30
C ILE A 175 19.16 -16.56 -5.94
N THR A 176 19.60 -17.80 -5.76
CA THR A 176 18.74 -18.92 -5.36
C THR A 176 18.15 -18.71 -3.95
N ASP A 177 18.96 -18.27 -2.99
CA ASP A 177 18.55 -18.03 -1.60
C ASP A 177 17.63 -16.78 -1.50
N PHE A 178 17.84 -15.75 -2.32
CA PHE A 178 16.94 -14.60 -2.50
C PHE A 178 15.56 -15.04 -2.97
N ILE A 179 15.46 -15.87 -4.02
CA ILE A 179 14.16 -16.32 -4.55
C ILE A 179 13.43 -17.26 -3.56
N HIS A 180 14.15 -18.07 -2.77
CA HIS A 180 13.55 -18.83 -1.66
C HIS A 180 12.89 -17.91 -0.62
N VAL A 181 13.60 -16.86 -0.18
CA VAL A 181 13.05 -15.89 0.79
C VAL A 181 11.89 -15.12 0.17
N PHE A 182 12.01 -14.71 -1.09
CA PHE A 182 10.98 -14.00 -1.86
C PHE A 182 9.66 -14.78 -1.88
N PHE A 183 9.69 -16.08 -2.17
CA PHE A 183 8.52 -16.97 -2.13
C PHE A 183 7.80 -16.92 -0.77
N ALA A 184 8.55 -17.03 0.32
CA ALA A 184 7.98 -16.98 1.67
C ALA A 184 7.48 -15.56 2.03
N MET A 185 8.15 -14.51 1.56
CA MET A 185 7.72 -13.12 1.73
C MET A 185 6.44 -12.79 0.96
N GLU A 186 6.19 -13.41 -0.20
CA GLU A 186 4.95 -13.33 -0.96
C GLU A 186 3.76 -13.86 -0.13
N LEU A 187 3.91 -15.05 0.45
CA LEU A 187 2.92 -15.69 1.32
C LEU A 187 2.68 -14.92 2.63
N LEU A 188 3.75 -14.41 3.25
CA LEU A 188 3.66 -13.53 4.42
C LEU A 188 2.93 -12.23 4.08
N TYR A 189 3.24 -11.61 2.93
CA TYR A 189 2.56 -10.40 2.47
C TYR A 189 1.04 -10.62 2.34
N PHE A 190 0.58 -11.68 1.66
CA PHE A 190 -0.85 -11.98 1.52
C PHE A 190 -1.51 -12.18 2.90
N SER A 191 -0.84 -12.93 3.79
CA SER A 191 -1.32 -13.18 5.16
C SER A 191 -1.42 -11.89 5.98
N GLN A 192 -0.43 -11.01 5.90
CA GLN A 192 -0.38 -9.74 6.63
C GLN A 192 -1.46 -8.76 6.15
N ILE A 193 -1.59 -8.52 4.84
CA ILE A 193 -2.58 -7.56 4.32
C ILE A 193 -4.01 -8.02 4.62
N GLY A 194 -4.30 -9.32 4.50
CA GLY A 194 -5.59 -9.90 4.86
C GLY A 194 -5.92 -9.72 6.34
N ALA A 195 -4.97 -9.99 7.23
CA ALA A 195 -5.15 -9.86 8.68
C ALA A 195 -5.27 -8.39 9.16
N VAL A 196 -4.57 -7.43 8.53
CA VAL A 196 -4.76 -5.99 8.76
C VAL A 196 -6.18 -5.58 8.40
N LYS A 197 -6.69 -6.01 7.23
CA LYS A 197 -8.05 -5.72 6.79
C LYS A 197 -9.10 -6.31 7.73
N LEU A 198 -8.88 -7.53 8.23
CA LEU A 198 -9.73 -8.12 9.27
C LEU A 198 -9.77 -7.28 10.55
N SER A 199 -8.64 -6.77 11.05
CA SER A 199 -8.63 -5.92 12.26
C SER A 199 -9.46 -4.64 12.09
N ILE A 200 -9.37 -4.00 10.92
CA ILE A 200 -10.17 -2.81 10.58
C ILE A 200 -11.66 -3.16 10.45
N LEU A 201 -12.01 -4.28 9.78
CA LEU A 201 -13.40 -4.73 9.63
C LEU A 201 -14.04 -5.14 10.96
N PHE A 202 -13.30 -5.82 11.85
CA PHE A 202 -13.75 -6.11 13.20
C PHE A 202 -13.96 -4.82 14.01
N PHE A 203 -13.05 -3.85 13.90
CA PHE A 203 -13.26 -2.53 14.51
C PHE A 203 -14.54 -1.84 13.99
N TYR A 204 -14.86 -1.96 12.69
CA TYR A 204 -16.13 -1.47 12.15
C TYR A 204 -17.36 -2.22 12.70
N LEU A 205 -17.32 -3.56 12.87
CA LEU A 205 -18.40 -4.31 13.53
C LEU A 205 -18.65 -3.89 14.98
N ARG A 206 -17.60 -3.42 15.67
CA ARG A 206 -17.65 -2.89 17.04
C ARG A 206 -18.12 -1.43 17.10
N LEU A 207 -17.84 -0.64 16.06
CA LEU A 207 -18.20 0.78 15.96
C LEU A 207 -19.65 1.03 15.50
N PHE A 208 -20.16 0.22 14.56
CA PHE A 208 -21.47 0.44 13.95
C PHE A 208 -22.50 -0.61 14.40
N PRO A 209 -23.48 -0.26 15.28
CA PRO A 209 -24.46 -1.21 15.78
C PRO A 209 -25.58 -1.55 14.78
N GLY A 210 -25.77 -0.74 13.74
CA GLY A 210 -26.90 -0.86 12.80
C GLY A 210 -26.96 -2.20 12.06
N PRO A 211 -28.11 -2.89 11.99
CA PRO A 211 -28.18 -4.26 11.48
C PRO A 211 -27.82 -4.36 9.99
N ASN A 212 -28.20 -3.37 9.17
CA ASN A 212 -27.92 -3.40 7.73
C ASN A 212 -26.43 -3.20 7.42
N ILE A 213 -25.75 -2.25 8.07
CA ILE A 213 -24.31 -2.04 7.88
C ILE A 213 -23.49 -3.23 8.44
N ARG A 214 -23.92 -3.86 9.53
CA ARG A 214 -23.26 -5.08 10.06
C ARG A 214 -23.37 -6.28 9.11
N LYS A 215 -24.45 -6.43 8.34
CA LYS A 215 -24.55 -7.44 7.27
C LYS A 215 -23.47 -7.23 6.20
N TRP A 216 -23.32 -5.99 5.72
CA TRP A 216 -22.30 -5.64 4.72
C TRP A 216 -20.87 -5.86 5.24
N ILE A 217 -20.58 -5.46 6.48
CA ILE A 217 -19.25 -5.69 7.09
C ILE A 217 -18.98 -7.19 7.26
N TRP A 218 -19.94 -8.00 7.72
CA TRP A 218 -19.78 -9.46 7.79
C TRP A 218 -19.54 -10.11 6.42
N GLY A 219 -20.28 -9.71 5.38
CA GLY A 219 -20.02 -10.16 4.02
C GLY A 219 -18.60 -9.80 3.53
N THR A 220 -18.13 -8.61 3.90
CA THR A 220 -16.77 -8.14 3.59
C THR A 220 -15.69 -8.93 4.35
N ILE A 221 -15.94 -9.30 5.62
CA ILE A 221 -15.06 -10.18 6.42
C ILE A 221 -14.95 -11.56 5.78
N ILE A 222 -16.08 -12.16 5.40
CA ILE A 222 -16.13 -13.48 4.74
C ILE A 222 -15.37 -13.42 3.41
N PHE A 223 -15.67 -12.43 2.57
CA PHE A 223 -14.97 -12.23 1.29
C PHE A 223 -13.47 -12.04 1.48
N ASN A 224 -13.03 -11.12 2.36
CA ASN A 224 -11.61 -10.87 2.63
C ASN A 224 -10.88 -12.12 3.16
N THR A 225 -11.55 -12.94 3.98
CA THR A 225 -10.99 -14.19 4.50
C THR A 225 -10.80 -15.23 3.39
N ILE A 226 -11.83 -15.44 2.56
CA ILE A 226 -11.78 -16.38 1.44
C ILE A 226 -10.75 -15.92 0.40
N PHE A 227 -10.75 -14.64 0.05
CA PHE A 227 -9.76 -14.02 -0.84
C PHE A 227 -8.32 -14.23 -0.34
N THR A 228 -8.06 -13.91 0.93
CA THR A 228 -6.73 -14.08 1.54
C THR A 228 -6.28 -15.53 1.49
N LEU A 229 -7.14 -16.47 1.90
CA LEU A 229 -6.84 -17.91 1.88
C LEU A 229 -6.61 -18.43 0.46
N LEU A 230 -7.41 -18.00 -0.51
CA LEU A 230 -7.29 -18.38 -1.92
C LEU A 230 -5.94 -17.94 -2.50
N PHE A 231 -5.52 -16.69 -2.28
CA PHE A 231 -4.22 -16.21 -2.78
C PHE A 231 -3.02 -16.83 -2.06
N ILE A 232 -3.13 -17.16 -0.77
CA ILE A 232 -2.11 -17.97 -0.07
C ILE A 232 -2.00 -19.37 -0.69
N LEU A 233 -3.14 -20.03 -0.97
CA LEU A 233 -3.14 -21.37 -1.58
C LEU A 233 -2.60 -21.36 -3.02
N ILE A 234 -3.01 -20.38 -3.84
CA ILE A 234 -2.47 -20.25 -5.20
C ILE A 234 -0.98 -19.93 -5.13
N GLY A 235 -0.54 -18.97 -4.31
CA GLY A 235 0.88 -18.64 -4.13
C GLY A 235 1.72 -19.82 -3.61
N LEU A 236 1.15 -20.73 -2.81
CA LEU A 236 1.84 -21.92 -2.33
C LEU A 236 2.02 -22.98 -3.44
N PHE A 237 1.05 -23.10 -4.36
CA PHE A 237 1.01 -24.11 -5.41
C PHE A 237 1.26 -23.58 -6.83
N GLN A 238 1.70 -22.33 -6.97
CA GLN A 238 1.87 -21.64 -8.26
C GLN A 238 2.92 -22.25 -9.19
N CYS A 239 3.75 -23.19 -8.72
CA CYS A 239 4.68 -23.96 -9.53
C CYS A 239 4.59 -25.46 -9.25
N ALA A 240 4.68 -26.26 -10.31
CA ALA A 240 4.70 -27.72 -10.29
C ALA A 240 6.03 -28.24 -10.86
N PRO A 241 6.88 -28.91 -10.04
CA PRO A 241 6.81 -29.00 -8.58
C PRO A 241 7.11 -27.63 -7.91
N ILE A 242 6.70 -27.42 -6.65
CA ILE A 242 6.92 -26.15 -5.92
C ILE A 242 8.40 -25.73 -5.93
N ARG A 243 9.31 -26.72 -5.83
CA ARG A 243 10.77 -26.53 -5.90
C ARG A 243 11.27 -25.88 -7.19
N PHE A 244 10.44 -25.77 -8.24
CA PHE A 244 10.78 -25.12 -9.49
C PHE A 244 10.77 -23.57 -9.36
N TYR A 245 9.96 -22.99 -8.48
CA TYR A 245 9.84 -21.52 -8.31
C TYR A 245 11.20 -20.84 -8.13
N TRP A 246 12.04 -21.40 -7.26
CA TRP A 246 13.38 -20.91 -6.92
C TRP A 246 14.52 -21.57 -7.70
N LYS A 247 14.21 -22.46 -8.64
CA LYS A 247 15.18 -23.17 -9.50
C LYS A 247 15.10 -22.78 -10.97
N ARG A 248 13.96 -22.29 -11.45
CA ARG A 248 13.74 -21.89 -12.85
C ARG A 248 14.67 -20.77 -13.35
N TRP A 249 15.23 -19.97 -12.44
CA TRP A 249 16.02 -18.78 -12.80
C TRP A 249 17.27 -19.11 -13.65
N ASP A 250 17.84 -20.32 -13.54
CA ASP A 250 18.99 -20.71 -14.36
C ASP A 250 18.61 -21.38 -15.70
N ASN A 251 17.32 -21.68 -15.93
CA ASN A 251 16.80 -22.46 -17.05
C ASN A 251 17.41 -23.88 -17.21
N GLU A 252 18.14 -24.40 -16.22
CA GLU A 252 18.68 -25.77 -16.22
C GLU A 252 17.66 -26.80 -15.70
N HIS A 253 16.58 -26.32 -15.07
CA HIS A 253 15.56 -27.13 -14.41
C HIS A 253 14.27 -27.24 -15.23
N LYS A 254 13.52 -28.35 -15.06
CA LYS A 254 12.21 -28.55 -15.69
C LYS A 254 11.08 -28.45 -14.67
N GLY A 255 9.98 -27.82 -15.09
CA GLY A 255 8.74 -27.64 -14.34
C GLY A 255 7.81 -26.69 -15.09
N LYS A 256 6.67 -26.34 -14.48
CA LYS A 256 5.77 -25.30 -14.99
C LYS A 256 5.30 -24.42 -13.83
N CYS A 257 5.19 -23.12 -14.06
CA CYS A 257 4.52 -22.19 -13.15
C CYS A 257 3.27 -21.59 -13.81
N MET A 258 2.40 -21.02 -12.99
CA MET A 258 1.42 -20.02 -13.40
C MET A 258 2.11 -18.68 -13.69
N ASP A 259 1.40 -17.73 -14.30
CA ASP A 259 1.89 -16.36 -14.44
C ASP A 259 1.81 -15.64 -13.08
N ILE A 260 2.98 -15.40 -12.49
CA ILE A 260 3.14 -14.85 -11.14
C ILE A 260 2.97 -13.32 -11.15
N ASN A 261 3.25 -12.67 -12.28
CA ASN A 261 2.96 -11.24 -12.46
C ASN A 261 1.46 -11.03 -12.52
N ALA A 262 0.73 -11.85 -13.29
CA ALA A 262 -0.73 -11.84 -13.32
C ALA A 262 -1.35 -12.16 -11.95
N LEU A 263 -0.77 -13.10 -11.18
CA LEU A 263 -1.18 -13.36 -9.79
C LEU A 263 -1.02 -12.12 -8.91
N GLY A 264 0.14 -11.46 -8.97
CA GLY A 264 0.44 -10.22 -8.25
C GLY A 264 -0.50 -9.07 -8.61
N TRP A 265 -0.80 -8.89 -9.91
CA TRP A 265 -1.74 -7.88 -10.40
C TRP A 265 -3.17 -8.17 -9.96
N ALA A 266 -3.64 -9.41 -10.06
CA ALA A 266 -4.98 -9.81 -9.62
C ALA A 266 -5.17 -9.58 -8.12
N ASN A 267 -4.20 -9.97 -7.30
CA ASN A 267 -4.21 -9.69 -5.86
C ASN A 267 -4.25 -8.18 -5.59
N ALA A 268 -3.38 -7.39 -6.24
CA ALA A 268 -3.30 -5.95 -6.01
C ALA A 268 -4.58 -5.21 -6.45
N GLY A 269 -5.15 -5.55 -7.60
CA GLY A 269 -6.41 -4.96 -8.08
C GLY A 269 -7.59 -5.23 -7.15
N ILE A 270 -7.76 -6.48 -6.69
CA ILE A 270 -8.82 -6.83 -5.73
C ILE A 270 -8.54 -6.22 -4.35
N SER A 271 -7.27 -6.10 -3.93
CA SER A 271 -6.87 -5.41 -2.71
C SER A 271 -7.29 -3.94 -2.73
N ILE A 272 -7.01 -3.22 -3.82
CA ILE A 272 -7.40 -1.81 -4.01
C ILE A 272 -8.93 -1.66 -4.01
N ALA A 273 -9.66 -2.55 -4.71
CA ALA A 273 -11.13 -2.53 -4.70
C ALA A 273 -11.71 -2.72 -3.29
N LEU A 274 -11.11 -3.61 -2.49
CA LEU A 274 -11.46 -3.78 -1.07
C LEU A 274 -11.13 -2.54 -0.23
N ASP A 275 -10.01 -1.86 -0.48
CA ASP A 275 -9.65 -0.63 0.25
C ASP A 275 -10.71 0.47 0.01
N ILE A 276 -11.10 0.67 -1.25
CA ILE A 276 -12.13 1.64 -1.64
C ILE A 276 -13.49 1.29 -1.02
N TRP A 277 -13.87 0.00 -1.03
CA TRP A 277 -15.10 -0.47 -0.38
C TRP A 277 -15.07 -0.29 1.14
N MET A 278 -13.93 -0.56 1.79
CA MET A 278 -13.72 -0.35 3.23
C MET A 278 -13.71 1.13 3.64
N LEU A 279 -13.46 2.05 2.72
CA LEU A 279 -13.69 3.48 2.89
C LEU A 279 -15.16 3.86 2.66
N ALA A 280 -15.83 3.27 1.66
CA ALA A 280 -17.24 3.55 1.40
C ALA A 280 -18.16 3.16 2.58
N LEU A 281 -17.96 1.97 3.15
CA LEU A 281 -18.77 1.41 4.24
C LEU A 281 -19.08 2.43 5.37
N PRO A 282 -18.08 2.97 6.11
CA PRO A 282 -18.36 3.93 7.18
C PRO A 282 -18.80 5.32 6.71
N MET A 283 -18.46 5.77 5.49
CA MET A 283 -18.94 7.07 4.97
C MET A 283 -20.47 7.12 4.91
N THR A 284 -21.13 6.03 4.49
CA THR A 284 -22.60 5.94 4.43
C THR A 284 -23.30 6.24 5.77
N GLN A 285 -22.63 5.96 6.89
CA GLN A 285 -23.18 6.15 8.22
C GLN A 285 -22.95 7.58 8.76
N LEU A 286 -21.93 8.27 8.26
CA LEU A 286 -21.44 9.53 8.84
C LEU A 286 -22.08 10.78 8.24
N VAL A 287 -22.59 10.70 7.00
CA VAL A 287 -23.42 11.77 6.41
C VAL A 287 -24.65 12.05 7.27
N ASN A 288 -25.21 11.00 7.89
CA ASN A 288 -26.46 11.04 8.65
C ASN A 288 -26.28 11.17 10.18
N LEU A 289 -25.05 11.33 10.69
CA LEU A 289 -24.78 11.24 12.12
C LEU A 289 -24.21 12.54 12.70
N ASN A 290 -25.02 13.21 13.52
CA ASN A 290 -24.70 14.46 14.22
C ASN A 290 -23.66 14.28 15.34
N LEU A 291 -22.43 13.93 14.98
CA LEU A 291 -21.29 13.80 15.88
C LEU A 291 -20.69 15.17 16.22
N HIS A 292 -20.60 15.47 17.52
CA HIS A 292 -19.81 16.59 18.05
C HIS A 292 -18.39 16.62 17.44
N TRP A 293 -17.90 17.80 17.08
CA TRP A 293 -16.75 17.98 16.16
C TRP A 293 -15.50 17.16 16.51
N LYS A 294 -15.16 17.02 17.81
CA LYS A 294 -14.03 16.19 18.29
C LYS A 294 -14.16 14.71 17.92
N LYS A 295 -15.39 14.17 17.83
CA LYS A 295 -15.65 12.82 17.32
C LYS A 295 -15.53 12.77 15.79
N LYS A 296 -16.07 13.77 15.08
CA LYS A 296 -15.98 13.89 13.60
C LYS A 296 -14.52 13.99 13.13
N LEU A 297 -13.67 14.76 13.82
CA LEU A 297 -12.26 14.99 13.44
C LEU A 297 -11.42 13.71 13.39
N SER A 298 -11.41 12.88 14.44
CA SER A 298 -10.59 11.66 14.39
C SER A 298 -11.16 10.57 13.49
N VAL A 299 -12.48 10.59 13.27
CA VAL A 299 -13.10 9.70 12.28
C VAL A 299 -12.59 10.11 10.89
N ALA A 300 -12.62 11.41 10.56
CA ALA A 300 -11.99 11.95 9.35
C ALA A 300 -10.48 11.67 9.26
N ALA A 301 -9.74 11.66 10.38
CA ALA A 301 -8.33 11.28 10.38
C ALA A 301 -8.12 9.81 9.98
N MET A 302 -8.97 8.88 10.44
CA MET A 302 -8.93 7.48 9.98
C MET A 302 -9.24 7.35 8.49
N PHE A 303 -10.17 8.16 7.96
CA PHE A 303 -10.41 8.22 6.51
C PHE A 303 -9.20 8.70 5.72
N GLY A 304 -8.55 9.78 6.17
CA GLY A 304 -7.35 10.31 5.51
C GLY A 304 -6.25 9.27 5.44
N VAL A 305 -6.02 8.50 6.51
CA VAL A 305 -5.02 7.44 6.54
C VAL A 305 -5.44 6.23 5.71
N GLY A 306 -6.71 5.80 5.76
CA GLY A 306 -7.20 4.72 4.91
C GLY A 306 -7.13 5.05 3.41
N ALA A 307 -7.48 6.28 3.02
CA ALA A 307 -7.34 6.77 1.65
C ALA A 307 -5.86 6.86 1.23
N PHE A 308 -4.96 7.26 2.13
CA PHE A 308 -3.52 7.20 1.87
C PHE A 308 -3.01 5.76 1.70
N VAL A 309 -3.52 4.78 2.46
CA VAL A 309 -3.23 3.35 2.21
C VAL A 309 -3.71 2.95 0.82
N THR A 310 -4.93 3.32 0.38
CA THR A 310 -5.40 3.05 -0.99
C THR A 310 -4.48 3.64 -2.07
N ILE A 311 -3.96 4.85 -1.86
CA ILE A 311 -2.99 5.47 -2.78
C ILE A 311 -1.69 4.65 -2.82
N VAL A 312 -1.19 4.19 -1.66
CA VAL A 312 -0.03 3.29 -1.59
C VAL A 312 -0.29 1.97 -2.32
N SER A 313 -1.47 1.35 -2.15
CA SER A 313 -1.89 0.14 -2.89
C SER A 313 -1.85 0.36 -4.41
N ILE A 314 -2.29 1.53 -4.90
CA ILE A 314 -2.27 1.89 -6.33
C ILE A 314 -0.84 2.07 -6.85
N VAL A 315 0.03 2.79 -6.13
CA VAL A 315 1.44 2.99 -6.56
C VAL A 315 2.24 1.68 -6.49
N ARG A 316 1.87 0.77 -5.58
CA ARG A 316 2.40 -0.60 -5.55
C ARG A 316 1.99 -1.39 -6.79
N LEU A 317 0.73 -1.32 -7.23
CA LEU A 317 0.29 -1.93 -8.50
C LEU A 317 1.07 -1.36 -9.70
N GLN A 318 1.26 -0.04 -9.78
CA GLN A 318 2.10 0.56 -10.82
C GLN A 318 3.56 0.04 -10.78
N SER A 319 4.08 -0.24 -9.59
CA SER A 319 5.42 -0.83 -9.42
C SER A 319 5.47 -2.28 -9.89
N LEU A 320 4.43 -3.08 -9.62
CA LEU A 320 4.26 -4.45 -10.12
C LEU A 320 4.15 -4.51 -11.65
N VAL A 321 3.45 -3.57 -12.29
CA VAL A 321 3.32 -3.50 -13.76
C VAL A 321 4.64 -3.11 -14.42
N LYS A 322 5.43 -2.20 -13.82
CA LYS A 322 6.78 -1.88 -14.31
C LYS A 322 7.75 -3.07 -14.16
N PHE A 323 7.65 -3.78 -13.04
CA PHE A 323 8.55 -4.88 -12.69
C PHE A 323 8.42 -6.11 -13.61
N SER A 324 7.22 -6.41 -14.14
CA SER A 324 7.01 -7.58 -15.01
C SER A 324 7.83 -7.56 -16.31
N ASN A 325 8.38 -6.40 -16.69
CA ASN A 325 9.22 -6.21 -17.88
C ASN A 325 10.71 -6.04 -17.49
N SER A 326 11.09 -6.33 -16.25
CA SER A 326 12.46 -6.14 -15.74
C SER A 326 13.40 -7.28 -16.14
N ILE A 327 14.56 -6.90 -16.69
CA ILE A 327 15.71 -7.78 -16.90
C ILE A 327 16.65 -7.85 -15.67
N ASN A 328 16.28 -7.20 -14.55
CA ASN A 328 17.13 -7.01 -13.38
C ASN A 328 16.29 -7.04 -12.08
N PRO A 329 15.70 -8.19 -11.72
CA PRO A 329 14.65 -8.25 -10.72
C PRO A 329 15.13 -7.90 -9.30
N THR A 330 16.40 -8.16 -8.95
CA THR A 330 16.94 -7.79 -7.62
C THR A 330 17.05 -6.28 -7.43
N TRP A 331 17.22 -5.51 -8.50
CA TRP A 331 17.27 -4.05 -8.45
C TRP A 331 15.87 -3.44 -8.50
N ASP A 332 15.02 -3.87 -9.44
CA ASP A 332 13.72 -3.21 -9.68
C ASP A 332 12.64 -3.61 -8.66
N TYR A 333 12.71 -4.82 -8.08
CA TYR A 333 11.74 -5.25 -7.06
C TYR A 333 11.73 -4.35 -5.83
N ILE A 334 12.83 -3.64 -5.54
CA ILE A 334 12.92 -2.79 -4.34
C ILE A 334 11.85 -1.70 -4.29
N ALA A 335 11.32 -1.27 -5.44
CA ALA A 335 10.16 -0.37 -5.51
C ALA A 335 8.90 -1.02 -4.92
N ILE A 336 8.59 -2.25 -5.32
CA ILE A 336 7.49 -3.05 -4.76
C ILE A 336 7.75 -3.30 -3.27
N GLY A 337 9.00 -3.58 -2.89
CA GLY A 337 9.43 -3.72 -1.51
C GLY A 337 9.09 -2.51 -0.65
N TYR A 338 9.42 -1.29 -1.08
CA TYR A 338 9.08 -0.05 -0.36
C TYR A 338 7.57 0.06 -0.14
N TRP A 339 6.77 -0.02 -1.22
CA TRP A 339 5.34 0.21 -1.13
C TRP A 339 4.61 -0.87 -0.33
N SER A 340 4.99 -2.15 -0.47
CA SER A 340 4.45 -3.26 0.34
C SER A 340 4.74 -3.06 1.84
N THR A 341 5.93 -2.55 2.17
CA THR A 341 6.35 -2.25 3.54
C THR A 341 5.54 -1.10 4.12
N ILE A 342 5.29 -0.04 3.33
CA ILE A 342 4.48 1.11 3.74
C ILE A 342 3.00 0.70 3.88
N GLU A 343 2.44 -0.06 2.93
CA GLU A 343 1.04 -0.55 2.90
C GLU A 343 0.68 -1.26 4.22
N ILE A 344 1.46 -2.27 4.59
CA ILE A 344 1.23 -3.06 5.80
C ILE A 344 1.41 -2.21 7.07
N ASN A 345 2.52 -1.48 7.20
CA ASN A 345 2.82 -0.77 8.45
C ASN A 345 1.89 0.42 8.68
N VAL A 346 1.51 1.16 7.63
CA VAL A 346 0.52 2.25 7.75
C VAL A 346 -0.88 1.68 7.98
N GLY A 347 -1.21 0.51 7.41
CA GLY A 347 -2.43 -0.23 7.74
C GLY A 347 -2.53 -0.62 9.23
N ILE A 348 -1.43 -1.12 9.83
CA ILE A 348 -1.35 -1.39 11.28
C ILE A 348 -1.56 -0.12 12.10
N ILE A 349 -0.89 0.98 11.74
CA ILE A 349 -1.01 2.27 12.43
C ILE A 349 -2.46 2.79 12.32
N CYS A 350 -3.08 2.70 11.13
CA CYS A 350 -4.48 3.05 10.88
C CYS A 350 -5.44 2.27 11.78
N ALA A 351 -5.25 0.94 11.86
CA ALA A 351 -6.04 0.07 12.73
C ALA A 351 -5.90 0.44 14.22
N CYS A 352 -4.74 0.98 14.64
CA CYS A 352 -4.46 1.36 16.04
C CYS A 352 -4.91 2.78 16.44
N MET A 353 -5.18 3.67 15.48
CA MET A 353 -5.62 5.05 15.75
C MET A 353 -6.83 5.20 16.69
N PRO A 354 -7.88 4.34 16.67
CA PRO A 354 -9.00 4.44 17.62
C PRO A 354 -8.56 4.40 19.08
N SER A 355 -7.66 3.47 19.42
CA SER A 355 -7.20 3.26 20.79
C SER A 355 -6.17 4.33 21.19
N ILE A 356 -5.27 4.71 20.28
CA ILE A 356 -4.31 5.82 20.51
C ILE A 356 -5.06 7.12 20.82
N ARG A 357 -6.19 7.40 20.15
CA ARG A 357 -7.05 8.54 20.48
C ARG A 357 -7.63 8.47 21.90
N LEU A 358 -8.13 7.31 22.34
CA LEU A 358 -8.72 7.19 23.68
C LEU A 358 -7.67 7.49 24.77
N LEU A 359 -6.44 7.03 24.56
CA LEU A 359 -5.28 7.35 25.38
C LEU A 359 -4.98 8.86 25.37
N LEU A 360 -4.89 9.50 24.19
CA LEU A 360 -4.63 10.95 24.10
C LEU A 360 -5.70 11.79 24.84
N LEU A 361 -6.98 11.43 24.73
CA LEU A 361 -8.07 12.08 25.46
C LEU A 361 -7.96 11.92 26.99
N ARG A 362 -7.32 10.85 27.47
CA ARG A 362 -7.14 10.56 28.90
C ARG A 362 -5.92 11.25 29.49
N PHE A 363 -4.78 11.24 28.80
CA PHE A 363 -3.52 11.84 29.28
C PHE A 363 -3.41 13.34 29.01
N PHE A 364 -4.06 13.85 27.96
CA PHE A 364 -3.97 15.26 27.56
C PHE A 364 -5.33 15.99 27.55
N PRO A 365 -6.13 15.92 28.64
CA PRO A 365 -7.48 16.50 28.68
C PRO A 365 -7.48 18.03 28.48
N ARG A 366 -6.40 18.73 28.84
CA ARG A 366 -6.26 20.18 28.63
C ARG A 366 -5.97 20.54 27.16
N PHE A 367 -5.14 19.77 26.46
CA PHE A 367 -4.76 20.02 25.05
C PHE A 367 -5.93 19.85 24.07
N MET A 368 -7.00 19.15 24.47
CA MET A 368 -8.21 18.96 23.67
C MET A 368 -9.50 19.48 24.36
N GLY A 369 -9.38 20.34 25.38
CA GLY A 369 -10.47 20.62 26.32
C GLY A 369 -10.59 22.06 26.84
N THR A 370 -11.25 22.93 26.07
CA THR A 370 -11.87 24.16 26.58
C THR A 370 -13.37 24.20 26.29
N THR A 371 -14.11 23.34 26.98
CA THR A 371 -15.55 23.56 27.23
C THR A 371 -15.78 23.18 28.67
N LYS A 372 -15.90 24.19 29.55
CA LYS A 372 -16.44 23.98 30.89
C LYS A 372 -17.94 23.81 30.72
N ASP A 373 -18.43 22.58 30.62
CA ASP A 373 -19.83 22.32 30.93
C ASP A 373 -20.03 22.69 32.41
N ARG A 374 -20.63 23.87 32.61
CA ARG A 374 -20.88 24.45 33.92
C ARG A 374 -21.99 23.63 34.55
N SER A 375 -21.60 22.63 35.33
CA SER A 375 -22.47 21.66 36.01
C SER A 375 -23.80 22.29 36.43
N TYR A 376 -24.89 21.78 35.88
CA TYR A 376 -26.25 22.16 36.29
C TYR A 376 -26.36 21.87 37.79
N VAL A 377 -26.34 22.92 38.62
CA VAL A 377 -26.48 22.76 40.06
C VAL A 377 -27.91 22.32 40.32
N TYR A 378 -28.07 21.05 40.68
CA TYR A 378 -29.37 20.47 41.01
C TYR A 378 -29.87 21.11 42.30
N SER A 379 -30.71 22.14 42.18
CA SER A 379 -31.29 22.86 43.30
C SER A 379 -32.29 21.98 44.03
N HIS A 380 -31.81 21.23 45.03
CA HIS A 380 -32.64 20.49 45.98
C HIS A 380 -33.55 21.46 46.74
N ASN A 381 -34.73 21.69 46.19
CA ASN A 381 -35.74 22.55 46.78
C ASN A 381 -36.31 21.85 48.03
N ARG A 382 -35.94 22.33 49.22
CA ARG A 382 -36.35 21.72 50.50
C ARG A 382 -37.79 22.12 50.83
N SER A 383 -38.74 21.30 50.37
CA SER A 383 -40.18 21.46 50.66
C SER A 383 -40.88 20.15 51.03
N GLY A 384 -40.22 19.32 51.83
CA GLY A 384 -40.92 18.31 52.65
C GLY A 384 -41.55 18.97 53.89
N GLY A 385 -42.69 18.53 54.39
CA GLY A 385 -43.60 17.52 53.85
C GLY A 385 -44.82 17.38 54.78
N LYS A 386 -46.03 17.26 54.22
CA LYS A 386 -47.25 17.12 55.05
C LYS A 386 -47.42 15.67 55.50
N ILE A 387 -47.51 15.47 56.81
CA ILE A 387 -48.00 14.23 57.42
C ILE A 387 -49.50 14.41 57.72
N PRO A 388 -50.39 13.55 57.20
CA PRO A 388 -51.70 13.33 57.78
C PRO A 388 -51.61 12.24 58.86
N GLY A 389 -52.06 12.55 60.07
CA GLY A 389 -52.24 11.59 61.16
C GLY A 389 -53.63 11.76 61.75
N GLU A 390 -54.31 10.66 62.07
CA GLU A 390 -55.69 10.67 62.57
C GLU A 390 -55.78 11.19 64.02
N GLY A 391 -56.88 11.87 64.32
CA GLY A 391 -57.20 12.37 65.66
C GLY A 391 -58.68 12.71 65.76
N SER A 392 -59.39 12.05 66.68
CA SER A 392 -60.85 12.22 66.86
C SER A 392 -61.18 13.51 67.62
N GLY A 393 -62.30 14.16 67.26
CA GLY A 393 -62.83 15.35 67.94
C GLY A 393 -64.30 15.58 67.58
N SER A 394 -65.14 15.87 68.57
CA SER A 394 -66.60 15.79 68.46
C SER A 394 -67.33 17.14 68.53
N GLY A 395 -68.34 17.31 67.66
CA GLY A 395 -69.40 18.31 67.78
C GLY A 395 -69.13 19.64 67.04
N GLY A 396 -70.13 20.31 66.46
CA GLY A 396 -71.52 19.88 66.26
C GLY A 396 -72.47 21.00 65.79
N SER A 397 -73.72 20.62 65.51
CA SER A 397 -74.91 21.48 65.30
C SER A 397 -75.10 22.23 63.96
N LYS A 398 -76.24 21.92 63.31
CA LYS A 398 -77.09 22.75 62.41
C LYS A 398 -76.56 23.09 61.00
N ALA A 399 -77.42 23.25 59.97
CA ALA A 399 -78.80 22.77 59.72
C ALA A 399 -79.23 23.06 58.26
N GLY A 400 -80.24 22.34 57.75
CA GLY A 400 -81.21 22.88 56.77
C GLY A 400 -81.25 22.27 55.34
N SER A 401 -82.47 21.89 54.91
CA SER A 401 -82.98 21.63 53.53
C SER A 401 -82.15 20.78 52.54
N SER A 402 -82.57 19.62 52.02
CA SER A 402 -83.87 19.15 51.46
C SER A 402 -84.13 19.53 49.99
N GLY A 403 -84.49 18.53 49.15
CA GLY A 403 -85.14 18.71 47.84
C GLY A 403 -84.55 17.94 46.64
N ASN A 404 -85.15 16.78 46.30
CA ASN A 404 -85.10 16.05 45.01
C ASN A 404 -83.71 15.63 44.43
N GLY A 405 -83.61 14.65 43.52
CA GLY A 405 -84.60 13.70 43.01
C GLY A 405 -84.50 13.47 41.48
N SER A 406 -84.34 12.21 41.04
CA SER A 406 -84.42 11.69 39.64
C SER A 406 -83.51 12.34 38.57
N THR A 407 -83.27 11.81 37.35
CA THR A 407 -83.04 10.43 36.85
C THR A 407 -82.30 10.52 35.49
N ASN A 408 -81.66 9.42 35.04
CA ASN A 408 -81.35 9.08 33.63
C ASN A 408 -80.54 10.05 32.72
N ARG A 409 -79.28 9.64 32.45
CA ARG A 409 -78.84 9.03 31.17
C ARG A 409 -79.25 9.72 29.83
N SER A 410 -78.24 10.23 29.08
CA SER A 410 -77.93 9.91 27.65
C SER A 410 -77.49 11.11 26.76
N ARG A 411 -76.54 10.83 25.85
CA ARG A 411 -76.22 11.46 24.54
C ARG A 411 -76.12 13.00 24.35
N GLY A 412 -74.90 13.44 24.04
CA GLY A 412 -74.55 14.03 22.72
C GLY A 412 -74.62 15.56 22.54
N GLY A 413 -73.95 16.05 21.47
CA GLY A 413 -74.02 17.45 21.01
C GLY A 413 -72.64 18.09 20.75
N MET A 414 -72.54 18.90 19.68
CA MET A 414 -71.39 19.75 19.36
C MET A 414 -71.82 21.23 19.31
N THR A 415 -70.91 22.15 19.60
CA THR A 415 -70.61 23.35 18.79
C THR A 415 -69.24 23.89 19.26
N LEU A 416 -68.23 24.15 18.43
CA LEU A 416 -68.06 24.94 17.20
C LEU A 416 -67.60 26.38 17.49
N SER A 417 -66.39 26.71 17.04
CA SER A 417 -65.94 28.09 16.78
C SER A 417 -64.94 28.05 15.61
N SER A 418 -65.07 28.97 14.66
CA SER A 418 -64.42 28.89 13.35
C SER A 418 -63.82 30.22 12.92
N LYS A 419 -62.60 30.20 12.36
CA LYS A 419 -62.10 31.28 11.51
C LYS A 419 -60.98 30.84 10.54
N ALA A 420 -61.38 30.36 9.37
CA ALA A 420 -60.74 30.72 8.09
C ALA A 420 -61.46 32.00 7.56
N PRO A 421 -61.01 32.71 6.50
CA PRO A 421 -60.39 32.23 5.25
C PRO A 421 -58.83 32.26 5.27
N ASN A 422 -58.02 32.00 4.22
CA ASN A 422 -57.99 31.17 2.97
C ASN A 422 -56.67 31.53 2.18
N ASP A 423 -56.21 30.99 1.03
CA ASP A 423 -56.63 29.90 0.09
C ASP A 423 -55.41 29.36 -0.73
N GLU A 424 -55.65 28.33 -1.57
CA GLU A 424 -55.17 28.01 -2.96
C GLU A 424 -53.83 28.59 -3.55
N GLU A 425 -53.07 27.94 -4.45
CA GLU A 425 -53.23 26.66 -5.21
C GLU A 425 -51.91 26.04 -5.78
N GLU A 426 -52.06 25.08 -6.70
CA GLU A 426 -51.16 24.54 -7.74
C GLU A 426 -50.12 23.44 -7.38
N VAL A 427 -50.44 22.23 -7.84
CA VAL A 427 -49.51 21.11 -8.06
C VAL A 427 -48.89 21.21 -9.45
N ARG A 428 -47.56 21.10 -9.58
CA ARG A 428 -46.90 20.85 -10.88
C ARG A 428 -45.94 19.68 -10.89
N THR A 429 -46.37 18.62 -11.57
CA THR A 429 -45.49 17.64 -12.20
C THR A 429 -44.97 18.23 -13.52
N SER A 430 -43.66 18.16 -13.77
CA SER A 430 -43.09 18.41 -15.11
C SER A 430 -41.92 17.46 -15.37
N THR A 431 -41.87 16.95 -16.60
CA THR A 431 -40.85 16.04 -17.12
C THR A 431 -39.83 16.76 -18.02
N LEU A 432 -38.77 16.04 -18.40
CA LEU A 432 -37.72 16.44 -19.37
C LEU A 432 -36.72 17.49 -18.83
N GLU A 433 -35.50 17.61 -19.34
CA GLU A 433 -34.89 16.92 -20.50
C GLU A 433 -33.42 16.51 -20.27
N LEU A 434 -32.96 15.52 -21.03
CA LEU A 434 -31.57 15.06 -21.06
C LEU A 434 -30.79 15.84 -22.14
N VAL A 435 -30.08 16.91 -21.76
CA VAL A 435 -29.26 17.70 -22.70
C VAL A 435 -27.78 17.34 -22.59
N THR A 436 -27.29 16.58 -23.57
CA THR A 436 -25.85 16.38 -23.79
C THR A 436 -25.21 17.64 -24.36
N VAL A 437 -24.27 18.26 -23.64
CA VAL A 437 -23.43 19.35 -24.17
C VAL A 437 -22.01 18.85 -24.40
N GLY A 438 -21.74 18.36 -25.62
CA GLY A 438 -20.40 18.37 -26.16
C GLY A 438 -20.09 19.77 -26.67
N SER A 439 -18.94 20.36 -26.32
CA SER A 439 -18.48 21.61 -26.91
C SER A 439 -17.01 21.53 -27.30
N ARG A 440 -16.79 21.60 -28.61
CA ARG A 440 -15.51 21.60 -29.30
C ARG A 440 -14.98 23.04 -29.37
N ARG A 441 -13.71 23.26 -29.06
CA ARG A 441 -12.98 24.49 -29.42
C ARG A 441 -11.61 24.14 -30.00
N GLU A 442 -11.38 24.62 -31.20
CA GLU A 442 -10.08 24.70 -31.89
C GLU A 442 -9.75 26.20 -32.06
N VAL A 443 -8.71 26.54 -32.85
CA VAL A 443 -8.29 27.92 -33.24
C VAL A 443 -7.54 28.69 -32.12
N GLU A 444 -6.29 29.18 -32.27
CA GLU A 444 -5.34 29.16 -33.41
C GLU A 444 -3.87 29.47 -32.99
N GLY A 445 -2.89 29.15 -33.86
CA GLY A 445 -1.57 29.82 -33.99
C GLY A 445 -0.47 29.53 -32.93
N GLU A 446 0.83 29.42 -33.24
CA GLU A 446 1.58 29.53 -34.52
C GLU A 446 2.87 28.67 -34.55
N ARG A 447 3.25 28.23 -35.76
CA ARG A 447 4.61 27.89 -36.30
C ARG A 447 5.53 26.84 -35.64
N GLY A 448 6.02 25.92 -36.48
CA GLY A 448 7.31 25.22 -36.32
C GLY A 448 7.23 23.68 -36.36
N GLY A 449 7.66 22.96 -37.40
CA GLY A 449 8.12 23.42 -38.71
C GLY A 449 9.30 22.66 -39.33
N ASN A 450 9.33 21.32 -39.32
CA ASN A 450 10.14 20.56 -40.28
C ASN A 450 9.57 19.14 -40.52
N GLY A 451 9.85 18.55 -41.68
CA GLY A 451 9.23 17.28 -42.13
C GLY A 451 10.15 16.06 -42.06
N GLY A 452 9.55 14.87 -42.15
CA GLY A 452 10.25 13.59 -42.28
C GLY A 452 9.29 12.49 -42.72
N VAL A 453 9.47 11.96 -43.94
CA VAL A 453 8.65 10.87 -44.48
C VAL A 453 9.14 9.53 -43.95
N GLY A 454 8.25 8.73 -43.37
CA GLY A 454 8.53 7.36 -42.90
C GLY A 454 7.43 6.42 -43.37
N ILE A 455 7.82 5.33 -44.04
CA ILE A 455 6.89 4.36 -44.64
C ILE A 455 6.35 3.43 -43.55
N GLY A 456 5.04 3.20 -43.54
CA GLY A 456 4.41 2.22 -42.67
C GLY A 456 4.75 0.79 -43.10
N VAL A 457 5.20 -0.03 -42.15
CA VAL A 457 5.32 -1.49 -42.28
C VAL A 457 4.57 -2.11 -41.11
N GLU A 458 3.55 -2.90 -41.43
CA GLU A 458 2.75 -3.64 -40.45
C GLU A 458 3.58 -4.81 -39.90
N PRO A 459 3.72 -4.98 -38.57
CA PRO A 459 4.41 -6.13 -38.01
C PRO A 459 3.47 -7.34 -37.95
N ASP A 460 3.86 -8.43 -38.63
CA ASP A 460 3.13 -9.69 -38.63
C ASP A 460 2.82 -10.21 -37.22
N HIS A 461 1.63 -10.79 -37.07
CA HIS A 461 1.29 -11.60 -35.91
C HIS A 461 2.13 -12.90 -35.89
N GLU A 462 2.24 -13.53 -34.71
CA GLU A 462 2.83 -14.87 -34.52
C GLU A 462 4.36 -15.04 -34.70
N ARG A 463 5.10 -14.42 -33.78
CA ARG A 463 6.05 -15.21 -32.96
C ARG A 463 6.34 -14.59 -31.59
N ARG A 464 5.44 -14.81 -30.63
CA ARG A 464 5.68 -14.50 -29.22
C ARG A 464 6.59 -15.57 -28.61
N VAL A 465 7.90 -15.37 -28.70
CA VAL A 465 8.89 -16.17 -27.95
C VAL A 465 8.79 -15.79 -26.47
N ASP A 466 8.85 -16.76 -25.56
CA ASP A 466 8.75 -16.55 -24.11
C ASP A 466 10.01 -15.88 -23.52
N GLN A 467 10.24 -14.62 -23.89
CA GLN A 467 11.31 -13.77 -23.37
C GLN A 467 10.79 -12.88 -22.24
N GLY A 468 11.33 -13.05 -21.03
CA GLY A 468 11.27 -12.00 -19.98
C GLY A 468 10.68 -12.38 -18.61
N ASN A 469 9.94 -13.48 -18.45
CA ASN A 469 9.35 -13.85 -17.15
C ASN A 469 10.40 -14.39 -16.14
N TRP A 470 11.20 -13.46 -15.59
CA TRP A 470 12.08 -13.66 -14.45
C TRP A 470 11.32 -13.86 -13.12
N VAL A 471 10.05 -13.45 -13.10
CA VAL A 471 9.03 -13.79 -12.09
C VAL A 471 7.82 -14.34 -12.82
#